data_AF-A0A8G1U4F8-F1
#
_entry.id   AF-A0A8G1U4F8-F1
#
_cell.length_a   1.000
_cell.length_b   1.000
_cell.length_c   1.000
_cell.angle_alpha   90.00
_cell.angle_beta   90.00
_cell.angle_gamma   90.00
#
_symmetry.space_group_name_H-M   'P 1'
#
loop_
_entity.id
_entity.type
_entity.pdbx_description
1 polymer ?
#
loop_
_entity_poly.entity_id
_entity_poly.type
_entity_poly.pdbx_seq_one_letter_code
_entity_poly.pdbx_strand_id
1 'polypeptide(L)'
;MNPLNAPDVPITYELLTEAILDEVRTRRLQIQRHCIRCRLDRCTPHLFSENDTQQYLGALVELAARLLPAVFLDKIECAALGVHFEARFLIRRTWAALAESGRP
;
A
#
# COMPACT_ATOMS: atom_id res chain seq x y z
N MET A 1 -1.85 0.43 41.35
CA MET A 1 -2.01 -0.40 40.13
C MET A 1 -0.73 -0.25 39.32
N ASN A 2 -0.06 -1.36 38.99
CA ASN A 2 1.17 -1.33 38.20
C ASN A 2 0.81 -1.23 36.71
N PRO A 3 1.17 -0.15 35.99
CA PRO A 3 0.83 0.04 34.57
C PRO A 3 1.59 -0.91 33.62
N LEU A 4 2.48 -1.75 34.15
CA LEU A 4 3.30 -2.71 33.40
C LEU A 4 2.73 -4.14 33.37
N ASN A 5 1.58 -4.37 34.01
CA ASN A 5 0.86 -5.65 33.98
C ASN A 5 -0.27 -5.64 32.93
N ALA A 6 -0.02 -5.08 31.74
CA ALA A 6 -0.89 -5.36 30.62
C ALA A 6 -0.74 -6.87 30.32
N PRO A 7 -1.80 -7.70 30.44
CA PRO A 7 -1.69 -9.08 30.01
C PRO A 7 -1.28 -9.08 28.54
N ASP A 8 -0.33 -9.93 28.16
CA ASP A 8 0.00 -10.17 26.75
C ASP A 8 -1.28 -10.63 26.06
N VAL A 9 -2.00 -9.68 25.45
CA VAL A 9 -3.23 -9.98 24.74
C VAL A 9 -2.82 -10.81 23.54
N PRO A 10 -3.27 -12.07 23.42
CA PRO A 10 -2.93 -12.90 22.28
C PRO A 10 -3.43 -12.20 21.02
N ILE A 11 -2.51 -11.92 20.11
CA ILE A 11 -2.84 -11.31 18.82
C ILE A 11 -3.68 -12.32 18.04
N THR A 12 -4.94 -11.97 17.74
CA THR A 12 -5.83 -12.85 16.97
C THR A 12 -5.56 -12.76 15.48
N TYR A 13 -5.99 -13.76 14.71
CA TYR A 13 -5.86 -13.74 13.26
C TYR A 13 -6.64 -12.58 12.62
N GLU A 14 -7.78 -12.20 13.19
CA GLU A 14 -8.57 -11.05 12.75
C GLU A 14 -7.78 -9.75 12.94
N LEU A 15 -7.10 -9.60 14.08
CA LEU A 15 -6.30 -8.41 14.36
C LEU A 15 -5.10 -8.30 13.41
N LEU A 16 -4.41 -9.42 13.13
CA LEU A 16 -3.33 -9.46 12.14
C LEU A 16 -3.84 -9.17 10.72
N THR A 17 -4.99 -9.72 10.37
CA THR A 17 -5.61 -9.48 9.05
C THR A 17 -5.90 -8.00 8.85
N GLU A 18 -6.54 -7.34 9.83
CA GLU A 18 -6.82 -5.91 9.73
C GLU A 18 -5.54 -5.06 9.75
N ALA A 19 -4.51 -5.43 10.51
CA ALA A 19 -3.24 -4.72 10.49
C ALA A 19 -2.58 -4.75 9.11
N ILE A 20 -2.58 -5.91 8.44
CA ILE A 20 -2.04 -6.04 7.08
C ILE A 20 -2.89 -5.25 6.07
N LEU A 21 -4.22 -5.30 6.21
CA LEU A 21 -5.13 -4.50 5.37
C LEU A 21 -4.93 -2.99 5.57
N ASP A 22 -4.69 -2.54 6.80
CA ASP A 22 -4.36 -1.14 7.09
C ASP A 22 -3.05 -0.71 6.46
N GLU A 23 -2.05 -1.59 6.40
CA GLU A 23 -0.81 -1.30 5.68
C GLU A 23 -1.05 -1.18 4.17
N VAL A 24 -1.89 -2.06 3.58
CA VAL A 24 -2.31 -1.95 2.17
C VAL A 24 -3.04 -0.62 1.91
N ARG A 25 -3.98 -0.24 2.79
CA ARG A 25 -4.71 1.05 2.71
C ARG A 25 -3.76 2.24 2.85
N THR A 26 -2.79 2.16 3.76
CA THR A 26 -1.77 3.20 3.98
C THR A 26 -0.91 3.38 2.74
N ARG A 27 -0.43 2.28 2.14
CA ARG A 27 0.35 2.32 0.91
C ARG A 27 -0.43 2.96 -0.25
N ARG A 28 -1.72 2.63 -0.39
CA ARG A 28 -2.61 3.27 -1.36
C ARG A 28 -2.66 4.80 -1.18
N LEU A 29 -2.88 5.27 0.05
CA LEU A 29 -2.96 6.69 0.36
C LEU A 29 -1.64 7.42 0.09
N GLN A 30 -0.50 6.80 0.40
CA GLN A 30 0.82 7.34 0.10
C GLN A 30 1.01 7.56 -1.41
N ILE A 31 0.62 6.58 -2.22
CA ILE A 31 0.73 6.65 -3.68
C ILE A 31 -0.20 7.73 -4.25
N GLN A 32 -1.44 7.81 -3.78
CA GLN A 32 -2.39 8.85 -4.20
C GLN A 32 -1.84 10.25 -3.89
N ARG A 33 -1.38 10.47 -2.65
CA ARG A 33 -0.80 11.75 -2.22
C ARG A 33 0.44 12.10 -3.04
N HIS A 34 1.30 11.13 -3.29
CA HIS A 34 2.48 11.31 -4.12
C HIS A 34 2.10 11.75 -5.55
N CYS A 35 1.20 11.02 -6.21
CA CYS A 35 0.74 11.34 -7.57
C CYS A 35 0.04 12.71 -7.67
N ILE A 36 -0.70 13.11 -6.64
CA ILE A 36 -1.29 14.46 -6.55
C ILE A 36 -0.17 15.51 -6.46
N ARG A 37 0.76 15.32 -5.53
CA ARG A 37 1.87 16.27 -5.32
C ARG A 37 2.72 16.44 -6.58
N CYS A 38 3.10 15.34 -7.25
CA CYS A 38 3.87 15.42 -8.49
C CYS A 38 3.18 16.26 -9.57
N ARG A 39 1.86 16.10 -9.72
CA ARG A 39 1.08 16.87 -10.70
C ARG A 39 0.96 18.35 -10.35
N LEU A 40 0.83 18.69 -9.07
CA LEU A 40 0.74 20.07 -8.60
C LEU A 40 2.09 20.79 -8.73
N ASP A 41 3.16 20.14 -8.26
CA ASP A 41 4.50 20.74 -8.18
C ASP A 41 5.26 20.64 -9.51
N ARG A 42 4.69 19.95 -10.50
CA ARG A 42 5.32 19.61 -11.80
C ARG A 42 6.71 18.99 -11.66
N CYS A 43 6.93 18.21 -10.61
CA CYS A 43 8.19 17.56 -10.32
C CYS A 43 7.97 16.08 -10.04
N THR A 44 9.00 15.27 -10.28
CA THR A 44 8.96 13.83 -10.03
C THR A 44 9.95 13.45 -8.94
N PRO A 45 9.50 13.30 -7.68
CA PRO A 45 10.29 12.66 -6.66
C PRO A 45 10.39 11.16 -6.98
N HIS A 46 11.57 10.55 -6.83
CA HIS A 46 11.86 9.14 -7.11
C HIS A 46 11.17 8.12 -6.16
N LEU A 47 10.12 8.52 -5.44
CA LEU A 47 9.69 7.82 -4.23
C LEU A 47 8.73 6.64 -4.48
N PHE A 48 8.11 6.54 -5.67
CA PHE A 48 7.16 5.46 -5.98
C PHE A 48 7.21 5.06 -7.46
N SER A 49 7.91 3.95 -7.77
CA SER A 49 7.76 3.28 -9.07
C SER A 49 6.63 2.25 -9.05
N GLU A 50 6.17 1.85 -10.25
CA GLU A 50 5.22 0.72 -10.39
C GLU A 50 5.82 -0.55 -9.75
N ASN A 51 7.13 -0.77 -9.91
CA ASN A 51 7.82 -1.95 -9.41
C ASN A 51 7.92 -1.96 -7.88
N ASP A 52 8.27 -0.84 -7.25
CA ASP A 52 8.39 -0.77 -5.77
C ASP A 52 7.03 -1.01 -5.11
N THR A 53 5.95 -0.55 -5.74
CA THR A 53 4.59 -0.79 -5.26
C THR A 53 4.23 -2.26 -5.36
N GLN A 54 4.53 -2.91 -6.49
CA GLN A 54 4.28 -4.33 -6.68
C GLN A 54 5.06 -5.19 -5.67
N GLN A 55 6.36 -4.91 -5.49
CA GLN A 55 7.21 -5.64 -4.55
C GLN A 55 6.71 -5.50 -3.11
N TYR A 56 6.35 -4.28 -2.71
CA TYR A 56 5.86 -4.01 -1.37
C TYR A 56 4.54 -4.76 -1.07
N LEU A 57 3.56 -4.66 -1.98
CA LEU A 57 2.27 -5.34 -1.81
C LEU A 57 2.42 -6.87 -1.87
N GLY A 58 3.31 -7.37 -2.74
CA GLY A 58 3.64 -8.80 -2.79
C GLY A 58 4.25 -9.30 -1.47
N ALA A 59 5.17 -8.53 -0.88
CA ALA A 59 5.76 -8.87 0.42
C ALA A 59 4.72 -8.91 1.55
N LEU A 60 3.70 -8.04 1.53
CA LEU A 60 2.59 -8.10 2.49
C LEU A 60 1.73 -9.35 2.31
N VAL A 61 1.45 -9.75 1.06
CA VAL A 61 0.73 -11.00 0.77
C VAL A 61 1.53 -12.21 1.22
N GLU A 62 2.84 -12.25 0.94
CA GLU A 62 3.72 -13.34 1.41
C GLU A 62 3.78 -13.39 2.94
N LEU A 63 3.84 -12.24 3.61
CA LEU A 63 3.78 -12.15 5.06
C LEU A 63 2.46 -12.72 5.59
N ALA A 64 1.33 -12.32 5.00
CA ALA A 64 0.02 -12.85 5.35
C ALA A 64 -0.04 -14.38 5.18
N ALA A 65 0.45 -14.91 4.05
CA ALA A 65 0.47 -16.34 3.77
C ALA A 65 1.29 -17.16 4.79
N ARG A 66 2.29 -16.54 5.44
CA ARG A 66 3.08 -17.18 6.50
C ARG A 66 2.41 -17.13 7.87
N LEU A 67 1.56 -16.13 8.12
CA LEU A 67 1.02 -15.83 9.45
C LEU A 67 -0.46 -16.22 9.62
N LEU A 68 -1.21 -16.32 8.54
CA LEU A 68 -2.67 -16.43 8.56
C LEU A 68 -3.15 -17.74 7.92
N PRO A 69 -4.25 -18.31 8.43
CA PRO A 69 -4.97 -19.37 7.74
C PRO A 69 -5.51 -18.90 6.38
N ALA A 70 -5.64 -19.83 5.42
CA ALA A 70 -6.07 -19.54 4.06
C ALA A 70 -7.37 -18.73 3.95
N VAL A 71 -8.32 -18.94 4.87
CA VAL A 71 -9.62 -18.22 4.90
C VAL A 71 -9.50 -16.70 5.07
N PHE A 72 -8.35 -16.21 5.55
CA PHE A 72 -8.09 -14.77 5.71
C PHE A 72 -7.29 -14.16 4.55
N LEU A 73 -6.68 -14.98 3.69
CA LEU A 73 -5.77 -14.52 2.64
C LEU A 73 -6.49 -13.81 1.50
N ASP A 74 -7.66 -14.31 1.08
CA ASP A 74 -8.42 -13.77 -0.06
C ASP A 74 -8.64 -12.26 0.05
N LYS A 75 -8.98 -11.76 1.25
CA LYS A 75 -9.23 -10.33 1.49
C LYS A 75 -7.96 -9.50 1.28
N ILE A 76 -6.81 -10.01 1.70
CA ILE A 76 -5.52 -9.33 1.62
C ILE A 76 -5.02 -9.35 0.17
N GLU A 77 -5.11 -10.50 -0.49
CA GLU A 77 -4.73 -10.65 -1.90
C GLU A 77 -5.57 -9.75 -2.81
N CYS A 78 -6.90 -9.74 -2.64
CA CYS A 78 -7.77 -8.86 -3.40
C CYS A 78 -7.46 -7.37 -3.14
N ALA A 79 -7.23 -6.99 -1.88
CA ALA A 79 -6.88 -5.62 -1.53
C ALA A 79 -5.54 -5.19 -2.16
N ALA A 80 -4.51 -6.03 -2.04
CA ALA A 80 -3.20 -5.79 -2.62
C ALA A 80 -3.27 -5.67 -4.15
N LEU A 81 -4.00 -6.57 -4.82
CA LEU A 81 -4.20 -6.52 -6.27
C LEU A 81 -4.92 -5.24 -6.71
N GLY A 82 -5.97 -4.85 -6.00
CA GLY A 82 -6.69 -3.61 -6.26
C GLY A 82 -5.79 -2.37 -6.15
N VAL A 83 -5.00 -2.29 -5.09
CA VAL A 83 -4.05 -1.17 -4.90
C VAL A 83 -2.96 -1.18 -5.95
N HIS A 84 -2.44 -2.35 -6.36
CA HIS A 84 -1.44 -2.44 -7.43
C HIS A 84 -1.95 -1.84 -8.74
N PHE A 85 -3.15 -2.21 -9.19
CA PHE A 85 -3.73 -1.67 -10.43
C PHE A 85 -4.07 -0.19 -10.33
N GLU A 86 -4.60 0.26 -9.19
CA GLU A 86 -4.88 1.68 -8.97
C GLU A 86 -3.57 2.49 -9.00
N ALA A 87 -2.54 2.03 -8.30
CA ALA A 87 -1.24 2.68 -8.28
C ALA A 87 -0.65 2.79 -9.69
N ARG A 88 -0.67 1.70 -10.45
CA ARG A 88 -0.22 1.65 -11.84
C ARG A 88 -0.95 2.69 -12.70
N PHE A 89 -2.28 2.79 -12.56
CA PHE A 89 -3.07 3.78 -13.27
C PHE A 89 -2.68 5.23 -12.88
N LEU A 90 -2.59 5.52 -11.59
CA LEU A 90 -2.26 6.85 -11.07
C LEU A 90 -0.86 7.31 -11.46
N ILE A 91 0.12 6.42 -11.36
CA ILE A 91 1.52 6.69 -11.73
C ILE A 91 1.59 7.03 -13.22
N ARG A 92 1.01 6.21 -14.10
CA ARG A 92 0.99 6.47 -15.56
C ARG A 92 0.37 7.81 -15.92
N ARG A 93 -0.79 8.14 -15.35
CA ARG A 93 -1.45 9.42 -15.61
C ARG A 93 -0.64 10.61 -15.11
N THR A 94 0.07 10.44 -14.00
CA THR A 94 0.97 11.44 -13.46
C THR A 94 2.12 11.71 -14.43
N TRP A 95 2.78 10.65 -14.93
CA TRP A 95 3.84 10.79 -15.92
C TRP A 95 3.35 11.42 -17.23
N ALA A 96 2.17 11.03 -17.72
CA ALA A 96 1.57 11.62 -18.92
C ALA A 96 1.33 13.13 -18.75
N ALA A 97 0.72 13.54 -17.64
CA ALA A 97 0.47 14.96 -17.35
C ALA A 97 1.76 15.79 -17.27
N LEU A 98 2.81 15.22 -16.68
CA LEU A 98 4.12 15.89 -16.60
C LEU A 98 4.76 16.04 -18.00
N ALA A 99 4.69 15.00 -18.84
CA ALA A 99 5.23 15.03 -20.19
C ALA A 99 4.49 16.03 -21.10
N GLU A 100 3.17 16.17 -20.95
CA GLU A 100 2.38 17.18 -21.66
C GLU A 100 2.73 18.61 -21.22
N SER A 101 2.99 18.82 -19.93
CA SER A 101 3.33 20.14 -19.38
C SER A 101 4.73 20.65 -19.76
N GLY A 102 5.58 19.80 -20.33
CA GLY A 102 6.92 20.12 -20.82
C GLY A 102 6.99 20.38 -22.33
N ARG A 103 5.87 20.34 -23.06
CA ARG A 103 5.83 20.78 -24.46
C ARG A 103 5.63 22.30 -24.51
N PRO A 104 6.45 23.04 -25.28
CA PRO A 104 6.28 24.49 -25.48
C PRO A 104 4.94 24.81 -26.16
#